data_AF-A0A3M2WM27-F1
#
_entry.id   AF-A0A3M2WM27-F1
#
_cell.length_a   1.000
_cell.length_b   1.000
_cell.length_c   1.000
_cell.angle_alpha   90.00
_cell.angle_beta   90.00
_cell.angle_gamma   90.00
#
_symmetry.space_group_name_H-M   'P 1'
#
loop_
_entity.id
_entity.type
_entity.pdbx_description
1 polymer ?
#
loop_
_entity_poly.entity_id
_entity_poly.type
_entity_poly.pdbx_seq_one_letter_code
_entity_poly.pdbx_strand_id
1 'polypeptide(L)'
;MSCARALAQTLAGTPTAVKYGPMPITVKTPACPLVVSPPPRGTDGQWSIEGQGADIKALCHDTGGNLMGYALTGTAVMEKLALNKVLPALLA
;
A
#
# COMPACT_ATOMS: atom_id res chain seq x y z
N MET A 1 -4.97 -1.66 13.29
CA MET A 1 -5.85 -1.33 14.44
C MET A 1 -6.55 0.02 14.33
N SER A 2 -6.56 0.70 13.17
CA SER A 2 -7.14 2.05 13.06
C SER A 2 -8.61 2.14 13.50
N CYS A 3 -9.46 1.20 13.06
CA CYS A 3 -10.89 1.19 13.42
C CYS A 3 -11.11 1.01 14.92
N ALA A 4 -10.47 -0.01 15.51
CA ALA A 4 -10.63 -0.31 16.93
C ALA A 4 -10.22 0.87 17.82
N ARG A 5 -9.13 1.57 17.47
CA ARG A 5 -8.68 2.76 18.21
C ARG A 5 -9.67 3.93 18.08
N ALA A 6 -10.12 4.23 16.87
CA ALA A 6 -11.09 5.32 16.64
C ALA A 6 -12.44 5.02 17.34
N LEU A 7 -12.91 3.78 17.25
CA LEU A 7 -14.13 3.35 17.92
C LEU A 7 -14.00 3.42 19.44
N ALA A 8 -12.88 2.98 20.02
CA ALA A 8 -12.66 3.07 21.47
C ALA A 8 -12.73 4.52 21.98
N GLN A 9 -12.13 5.47 21.27
CA GLN A 9 -12.22 6.90 21.62
C GLN A 9 -13.66 7.42 21.52
N THR A 10 -14.38 7.01 20.47
CA THR A 10 -15.79 7.36 20.27
C THR A 10 -16.66 6.83 21.41
N LEU A 11 -16.46 5.57 21.81
CA LEU A 11 -17.17 4.96 22.94
C LEU A 11 -16.79 5.59 24.28
N ALA A 12 -15.58 6.15 24.41
CA ALA A 12 -15.12 6.90 25.57
C ALA A 12 -15.58 8.38 25.58
N GLY A 13 -16.50 8.77 24.69
CA GLY A 13 -17.10 10.11 24.66
C GLY A 13 -16.40 11.12 23.75
N THR A 14 -15.40 10.70 22.96
CA THR A 14 -14.72 11.57 21.99
C THR A 14 -15.00 11.08 20.56
N PRO A 15 -15.98 11.64 19.84
CA PRO A 15 -16.26 11.29 18.45
C PRO A 15 -14.99 11.36 17.59
N THR A 16 -14.53 10.22 17.10
CA THR A 16 -13.24 10.11 16.41
C THR A 16 -13.42 9.40 15.08
N ALA A 17 -13.15 10.12 13.99
CA ALA A 17 -13.15 9.55 12.64
C ALA A 17 -11.98 8.58 12.43
N VAL A 18 -12.19 7.56 11.61
CA VAL A 18 -11.12 6.65 11.18
C VAL A 18 -10.22 7.33 10.16
N LYS A 19 -8.91 7.11 10.30
CA LYS A 19 -7.90 7.50 9.31
C LYS A 19 -7.11 6.28 8.87
N TYR A 20 -6.95 6.10 7.57
CA TYR A 20 -6.17 5.02 6.98
C TYR A 20 -5.01 5.63 6.18
N GLY A 21 -3.79 5.48 6.70
CA GLY A 21 -2.59 5.68 5.91
C GLY A 21 -2.40 4.56 4.86
N PRO A 22 -1.20 4.42 4.31
CA PRO A 22 -0.87 3.28 3.45
C PRO A 22 -1.11 1.94 4.15
N MET A 23 -1.85 1.03 3.51
CA MET A 23 -2.14 -0.31 4.04
C MET A 23 -1.86 -1.39 2.98
N PRO A 24 -0.59 -1.72 2.72
CA PRO A 24 -0.24 -2.78 1.78
C PRO A 24 -0.67 -4.16 2.29
N ILE A 25 -1.08 -5.02 1.36
CA ILE A 25 -1.43 -6.42 1.61
C ILE A 25 -0.19 -7.28 1.40
N THR A 26 0.21 -8.02 2.43
CA THR A 26 1.25 -9.07 2.32
C THR A 26 0.57 -10.42 2.11
N VAL A 27 0.86 -11.07 0.99
CA VAL A 27 0.35 -12.40 0.64
C VAL A 27 1.35 -13.46 1.12
N LYS A 28 0.88 -14.42 1.91
CA LYS A 28 1.72 -15.42 2.59
C LYS A 28 2.00 -16.63 1.69
N THR A 29 2.77 -16.42 0.63
CA THR A 29 3.19 -17.44 -0.33
C THR A 29 4.71 -17.62 -0.27
N PRO A 30 5.26 -18.50 0.60
CA PRO A 30 6.71 -18.58 0.81
C PRO A 30 7.54 -18.88 -0.44
N ALA A 31 7.01 -19.64 -1.40
CA ALA A 31 7.69 -19.96 -2.66
C ALA A 31 7.86 -18.75 -3.59
N CYS A 32 7.01 -17.72 -3.45
CA CYS A 32 7.11 -16.45 -4.15
C CYS A 32 6.44 -15.40 -3.26
N PRO A 33 7.18 -14.77 -2.33
CA PRO A 33 6.64 -13.74 -1.46
C PRO A 33 6.02 -12.61 -2.28
N LEU A 34 4.87 -12.09 -1.85
CA LEU A 34 4.17 -11.03 -2.58
C LEU A 34 3.67 -9.97 -1.61
N VAL A 35 3.91 -8.71 -1.97
CA VAL A 35 3.30 -7.55 -1.31
C VAL A 35 2.69 -6.65 -2.38
N VAL A 36 1.44 -6.27 -2.18
CA VAL A 36 0.71 -5.39 -3.09
C VAL A 36 0.12 -4.22 -2.33
N SER A 37 0.25 -3.02 -2.89
CA SER A 37 -0.51 -1.85 -2.46
C SER A 37 -1.25 -1.31 -3.67
N PRO A 38 -2.57 -1.54 -3.80
CA PRO A 38 -3.33 -1.02 -4.93
C PRO A 38 -3.39 0.52 -4.89
N PRO A 39 -3.41 1.19 -6.06
CA PRO A 39 -3.76 2.60 -6.12
C PRO A 39 -5.13 2.88 -5.47
N PRO A 40 -5.34 4.07 -4.89
CA PRO A 40 -6.65 4.48 -4.41
C PRO A 40 -7.73 4.40 -5.51
N ARG A 41 -8.98 4.24 -5.10
CA ARG A 41 -10.10 4.10 -6.05
C ARG A 41 -10.29 5.40 -6.83
N GLY A 42 -10.60 5.30 -8.11
CA GLY A 42 -10.82 6.47 -8.98
C GLY A 42 -9.54 7.22 -9.31
N THR A 43 -8.37 6.62 -9.08
CA THR A 43 -7.08 7.15 -9.53
C THR A 43 -6.60 6.35 -10.73
N ASP A 44 -6.31 7.04 -11.83
CA ASP A 44 -5.62 6.45 -12.98
C ASP A 44 -4.11 6.61 -12.78
N GLY A 45 -3.36 5.56 -13.12
CA GLY A 45 -1.90 5.59 -13.04
C GLY A 45 -1.26 4.68 -14.07
N GLN A 46 -0.05 5.05 -14.47
CA GLN A 46 0.77 4.27 -15.40
C GLN A 46 1.62 3.28 -14.61
N TRP A 47 1.60 2.03 -15.08
CA TRP A 47 2.40 0.96 -14.49
C TRP A 47 3.72 0.80 -15.24
N SER A 48 4.83 0.89 -14.52
CA SER A 48 6.14 0.42 -14.96
C SER A 48 6.45 -0.91 -14.28
N ILE A 49 7.03 -1.84 -15.04
CA ILE A 49 7.38 -3.18 -14.55
C ILE A 49 8.86 -3.40 -14.82
N GLU A 50 9.60 -3.74 -13.78
CA GLU A 50 11.01 -4.12 -13.86
C GLU A 50 11.30 -5.41 -13.09
N GLY A 51 12.45 -6.02 -13.38
CA GLY A 51 12.87 -7.28 -12.78
C GLY A 51 12.83 -8.46 -13.75
N GLN A 52 13.12 -9.65 -13.23
CA GLN A 52 13.19 -10.89 -14.01
C GLN A 52 12.76 -12.09 -13.17
N GLY A 53 12.21 -13.12 -13.84
CA GLY A 53 11.80 -14.36 -13.19
C GLY A 53 10.73 -14.10 -12.11
N ALA A 54 11.00 -14.55 -10.89
CA ALA A 54 10.09 -14.36 -9.76
C ALA A 54 10.26 -13.02 -9.03
N ASP A 55 11.28 -12.24 -9.39
CA ASP A 55 11.66 -10.99 -8.73
C ASP A 55 11.16 -9.80 -9.56
N ILE A 56 9.90 -9.43 -9.37
CA ILE A 56 9.23 -8.38 -10.14
C ILE A 56 8.89 -7.21 -9.23
N LYS A 57 9.20 -6.01 -9.69
CA LYS A 57 8.72 -4.75 -9.12
C LYS A 57 7.87 -4.03 -10.15
N ALA A 58 6.58 -3.96 -9.87
CA ALA A 58 5.62 -3.16 -10.62
C ALA A 58 5.24 -1.92 -9.79
N LEU A 59 5.41 -0.72 -10.35
CA LEU A 59 5.10 0.55 -9.69
C LEU A 59 4.06 1.31 -10.50
N CYS A 60 3.07 1.87 -9.81
CA CYS A 60 2.02 2.69 -10.40
C CYS A 60 2.23 4.15 -10.02
N HIS A 61 2.40 5.01 -11.03
CA HIS A 61 2.56 6.44 -10.84
C HIS A 61 1.42 7.23 -11.45
N ASP A 62 1.02 8.33 -10.80
CA ASP A 62 0.11 9.30 -11.39
C ASP A 62 0.82 10.16 -12.47
N THR A 63 0.10 11.07 -13.10
CA THR A 63 0.64 12.00 -14.11
C THR A 63 1.66 12.99 -13.54
N GLY A 64 1.68 13.19 -12.22
CA GLY A 64 2.67 14.00 -11.51
C GLY A 64 3.92 13.22 -11.09
N GLY A 65 3.99 11.92 -11.37
CA GLY A 65 5.09 11.05 -10.97
C GLY A 65 5.02 10.57 -9.52
N ASN A 66 3.91 10.77 -8.81
CA ASN A 66 3.74 10.28 -7.45
C ASN A 66 3.40 8.79 -7.44
N LEU A 67 4.02 8.03 -6.55
CA LEU A 67 3.72 6.60 -6.39
C LEU A 67 2.35 6.42 -5.76
N MET A 68 1.43 5.81 -6.50
CA MET A 68 0.07 5.53 -6.03
C MET A 68 -0.11 4.08 -5.58
N GLY A 69 0.68 3.16 -6.12
CA GLY A 69 0.59 1.74 -5.78
C GLY A 69 1.79 0.94 -6.27
N TYR A 70 1.88 -0.32 -5.85
CA TYR A 70 2.91 -1.24 -6.29
C TYR A 70 2.45 -2.70 -6.19
N ALA A 71 3.14 -3.58 -6.92
CA ALA A 71 3.16 -5.03 -6.68
C ALA A 71 4.61 -5.52 -6.70
N LEU A 72 5.03 -6.20 -5.63
CA LEU A 72 6.39 -6.69 -5.43
C LEU A 72 6.34 -8.21 -5.26
N THR A 73 7.13 -8.95 -6.03
CA THR A 73 7.26 -10.41 -5.91
C THR A 73 8.69 -10.80 -5.58
N GLY A 74 8.87 -12.01 -5.02
CA GLY A 74 10.20 -12.56 -4.77
C GLY A 74 11.00 -11.72 -3.78
N THR A 75 12.24 -11.40 -4.14
CA THR A 75 13.17 -10.56 -3.37
C THR A 75 12.79 -9.07 -3.39
N ALA A 76 12.02 -8.61 -4.39
CA ALA A 76 11.60 -7.21 -4.50
C ALA A 76 10.73 -6.76 -3.30
N VAL A 77 10.13 -7.69 -2.56
CA VAL A 77 9.36 -7.39 -1.34
C VAL A 77 10.18 -6.68 -0.25
N MET A 78 11.51 -6.73 -0.31
CA MET A 78 12.40 -5.99 0.59
C MET A 78 12.25 -4.47 0.45
N GLU A 79 11.83 -3.97 -0.73
CA GLU A 79 11.66 -2.54 -1.00
C GLU A 79 10.39 -1.94 -0.36
N LYS A 80 9.47 -2.78 0.17
CA LYS A 80 8.16 -2.34 0.67
C LYS A 80 8.24 -1.23 1.72
N LEU A 81 9.25 -1.23 2.58
CA LEU A 81 9.38 -0.22 3.64
C LEU A 81 9.72 1.15 3.09
N ALA A 82 10.52 1.22 2.01
CA ALA A 82 10.84 2.47 1.34
C ALA A 82 9.61 2.99 0.57
N LEU A 83 8.97 2.11 -0.20
CA LEU A 83 7.79 2.45 -1.00
C LEU A 83 6.59 2.88 -0.13
N ASN A 84 6.38 2.24 1.03
CA ASN A 84 5.29 2.62 1.95
C ASN A 84 5.38 4.06 2.47
N LYS A 85 6.57 4.67 2.51
CA LYS A 85 6.75 6.04 3.00
C LYS A 85 6.25 7.09 2.01
N VAL A 86 6.19 6.75 0.73
CA VAL A 86 5.81 7.66 -0.36
C VAL A 86 4.40 7.39 -0.90
N LEU A 87 3.72 6.34 -0.39
CA LEU A 87 2.35 6.04 -0.75
C LEU A 87 1.37 7.06 -0.12
N PRO A 88 0.28 7.39 -0.82
CA PRO A 88 -0.78 8.21 -0.28
C PRO A 88 -1.57 7.48 0.82
N ALA A 89 -2.25 8.26 1.66
CA ALA A 89 -3.25 7.72 2.57
C ALA A 89 -4.46 7.18 1.80
N LEU A 90 -5.04 6.07 2.26
CA LEU A 90 -6.26 5.49 1.70
C LEU A 90 -7.52 6.24 2.14
N LEU A 91 -7.49 6.85 3.32
CA LEU A 91 -8.57 7.64 3.90
C LEU A 91 -7.96 8.68 4.86
N ALA A 92 -8.09 9.96 4.51
CA ALA A 92 -7.59 11.08 5.31
C ALA A 92 -8.66 11.65 6.27
#